data_AF-A0A3D6BW01-F1
#
_entry.id   AF-A0A3D6BW01-F1
#
_cell.length_a   1.000
_cell.length_b   1.000
_cell.length_c   1.000
_cell.angle_alpha   90.00
_cell.angle_beta   90.00
_cell.angle_gamma   90.00
#
_symmetry.space_group_name_H-M   'P 1'
#
loop_
_entity.id
_entity.type
_entity.pdbx_description
1 polymer ?
#
loop_
_entity_poly.entity_id
_entity_poly.type
_entity_poly.pdbx_seq_one_letter_code
_entity_poly.pdbx_strand_id
1 'polypeptide(L)' 'MTNKFVEELRWRGMVHDIMPGTEEQLNKESTTAYIGFDPTSDSLHIGS' A
#
# COMPACT_ATOMS: atom_id res chain seq x y z
N MET A 1 -12.06 4.50 16.09
CA MET A 1 -12.63 4.53 14.72
C MET A 1 -11.93 3.46 13.92
N THR A 2 -12.66 2.61 13.20
CA THR A 2 -12.06 1.59 12.33
C THR A 2 -11.34 2.26 11.18
N ASN A 3 -10.08 1.89 10.92
CA ASN A 3 -9.29 2.40 9.80
C ASN A 3 -9.87 1.82 8.49
N LYS A 4 -10.49 2.68 7.68
CA LYS A 4 -11.09 2.30 6.37
C LYS A 4 -10.10 2.29 5.20
N PHE A 5 -8.80 2.45 5.47
CA PHE A 5 -7.79 2.60 4.43
C PHE A 5 -7.76 1.44 3.44
N VAL A 6 -7.76 0.19 3.92
CA VAL A 6 -7.71 -0.98 3.03
C VAL A 6 -9.02 -1.16 2.27
N GLU A 7 -10.17 -0.88 2.89
CA GLU A 7 -11.48 -0.86 2.23
C GLU A 7 -11.50 0.12 1.04
N GLU A 8 -11.00 1.34 1.25
CA GLU A 8 -10.92 2.38 0.22
C GLU A 8 -10.01 1.97 -0.95
N LEU A 9 -8.83 1.38 -0.65
CA LEU A 9 -7.93 0.89 -1.69
C LEU A 9 -8.54 -0.27 -2.50
N ARG A 10 -9.27 -1.17 -1.85
CA ARG A 10 -10.00 -2.25 -2.53
C ARG A 10 -11.09 -1.68 -3.43
N TRP A 11 -11.88 -0.71 -2.95
CA TRP A 11 -12.91 -0.06 -3.75
C TRP A 11 -12.33 0.64 -5.00
N ARG A 12 -11.13 1.23 -4.88
CA ARG A 12 -10.38 1.82 -5.99
C ARG A 12 -9.72 0.80 -6.93
N GLY A 13 -9.74 -0.49 -6.60
CA GLY A 13 -9.04 -1.53 -7.35
C GLY A 13 -7.51 -1.46 -7.22
N MET A 14 -6.98 -0.85 -6.15
CA MET A 14 -5.53 -0.67 -5.92
C MET A 14 -4.89 -1.78 -5.09
N VAL A 15 -5.65 -2.77 -4.63
CA VAL A 15 -5.13 -3.93 -3.88
C VAL A 15 -5.12 -5.14 -4.80
N HIS A 16 -3.93 -5.60 -5.18
CA HIS A 16 -3.77 -6.88 -5.89
C HIS A 16 -3.66 -8.05 -4.90
N ASP A 17 -2.81 -7.92 -3.88
CA ASP A 17 -2.60 -8.92 -2.84
C ASP A 17 -2.28 -8.24 -1.50
N ILE A 18 -2.50 -8.93 -0.39
CA ILE A 18 -2.23 -8.44 0.96
C ILE A 18 -1.89 -9.59 1.91
N MET A 19 -0.86 -9.41 2.74
CA MET A 19 -0.48 -10.42 3.73
C MET A 19 -1.53 -10.54 4.84
N PRO A 20 -1.79 -11.76 5.37
CA PRO A 20 -2.60 -11.92 6.58
C PRO A 20 -2.06 -11.06 7.74
N GLY A 21 -2.95 -10.43 8.51
CA GLY A 21 -2.56 -9.56 9.63
C GLY A 21 -2.31 -8.10 9.28
N THR A 22 -2.23 -7.74 7.98
CA THR A 22 -1.92 -6.37 7.56
C THR A 22 -3.01 -5.38 7.99
N GLU A 23 -4.28 -5.74 7.83
CA GLU A 23 -5.40 -4.87 8.22
C GLU A 23 -5.44 -4.66 9.73
N GLU A 24 -5.18 -5.70 10.52
CA GLU A 24 -5.10 -5.61 11.98
C GLU A 24 -3.96 -4.69 12.43
N GLN A 25 -2.77 -4.80 11.82
CA GLN A 25 -1.63 -3.93 12.14
C GLN A 25 -1.92 -2.47 11.79
N LEU A 26 -2.50 -2.20 10.62
CA LEU A 26 -2.86 -0.85 10.18
C LEU A 26 -4.01 -0.23 11.01
N ASN A 27 -4.86 -1.06 11.62
CA ASN A 27 -5.87 -0.61 12.57
C ASN A 27 -5.30 -0.35 13.97
N LYS A 28 -4.24 -1.07 14.36
CA LYS A 28 -3.63 -0.99 15.68
C LYS A 28 -2.81 0.29 15.86
N GLU A 29 -1.98 0.64 14.89
CA GLU A 29 -1.06 1.78 14.98
C GLU A 29 -0.61 2.32 13.61
N SER A 30 -0.12 3.57 13.61
CA SER A 30 0.53 4.14 12.43
C SER A 30 1.77 3.32 12.08
N THR A 31 1.81 2.81 10.85
CA THR A 31 2.87 1.89 10.39
C THR A 31 3.66 2.54 9.25
N THR A 32 4.99 2.53 9.35
CA THR A 32 5.87 2.99 8.26
C THR A 32 5.91 1.94 7.15
N ALA A 33 5.77 2.38 5.90
CA ALA A 33 5.85 1.54 4.71
C ALA A 33 6.95 2.06 3.76
N TYR A 34 7.33 1.25 2.78
CA TYR A 34 8.29 1.62 1.73
C TYR A 34 7.83 1.09 0.36
N ILE A 35 8.31 1.72 -0.71
CA ILE A 35 8.19 1.26 -2.10
C ILE A 35 9.60 1.34 -2.70
N GLY A 36 10.02 0.28 -3.40
CA GLY A 36 11.35 0.20 -4.01
C GLY A 36 11.31 0.50 -5.51
N PHE A 37 12.30 1.25 -6.00
CA PHE A 37 12.51 1.51 -7.42
C PHE A 37 13.98 1.26 -7.74
N ASP A 38 14.26 0.42 -8.73
CA ASP A 38 15.62 0.23 -9.23
C ASP A 38 15.99 1.36 -10.20
N PRO A 39 17.24 1.88 -10.15
CA PRO A 39 17.69 3.01 -10.98
C PRO A 39 17.97 2.56 -12.43
N THR A 40 16.92 2.15 -13.14
CA THR A 40 16.99 1.59 -14.49
C THR A 40 16.94 2.66 -15.59
N SER A 41 16.67 3.92 -15.23
CA SER A 41 16.56 5.08 -16.11
C SER A 41 16.85 6.37 -15.33
N ASP A 42 17.11 7.47 -16.05
CA ASP A 42 17.34 8.80 -15.50
C ASP A 42 16.06 9.43 -14.89
N SER A 43 14.90 8.81 -15.09
CA SER A 43 13.61 9.25 -14.54
C SER A 43 12.62 8.09 -14.38
N LEU A 44 11.59 8.31 -13.55
CA LEU A 44 10.42 7.43 -13.40
C LEU A 44 9.42 7.66 -14.55
N HIS A 45 8.49 6.72 -14.73
CA HIS A 45 7.38 6.83 -15.67
C HIS A 45 6.05 6.44 -15.01
N ILE A 46 4.94 6.55 -15.75
CA ILE A 46 3.58 6.32 -15.19
C ILE A 46 3.33 4.91 -14.62
N GLY A 47 4.21 3.96 -14.94
CA GLY A 47 4.12 2.58 -14.49
C GLY A 47 5.16 2.22 -13.42
N SER A 48 5.97 3.19 -12.99
CA SER A 48 6.84 3.06 -11.84
C SER A 48 5.97 3.02 -10.57
#